data_AF-A0A954ZCW8-F1
#
_entry.id   AF-A0A954ZCW8-F1
#
_cell.length_a   1.000
_cell.length_b   1.000
_cell.length_c   1.000
_cell.angle_alpha   90.00
_cell.angle_beta   90.00
_cell.angle_gamma   90.00
#
_symmetry.space_group_name_H-M   'P 1'
#
loop_
_entity.id
_entity.type
_entity.pdbx_description
1 polymer ?
#
loop_
_entity_poly.entity_id
_entity_poly.type
_entity_poly.pdbx_seq_one_letter_code
_entity_poly.pdbx_strand_id
1 'polypeptide(L)'
;VKMVYRLLYDLPQDRNYRVLFMRRKLDEVLASQKIMLERKGVATSEEEQEQIARLLTLEIEKIISWLAAQPNFDVLYVDYNELMDSPERLLG
;
A
#
# COMPACT_ATOMS: atom_id res chain seq x y z
N VAL A 1 -0.36 -2.42 8.91
CA VAL A 1 0.42 -1.36 8.21
C VAL A 1 -0.36 -0.04 8.29
N LYS A 2 0.25 1.05 8.78
CA LYS A 2 -0.36 2.39 8.74
C LYS A 2 -0.17 2.95 7.33
N MET A 3 -1.25 3.02 6.56
CA MET A 3 -1.28 3.67 5.25
C MET A 3 -1.36 5.17 5.45
N VAL A 4 -0.29 5.88 5.11
CA VAL A 4 -0.20 7.34 5.23
C VAL A 4 0.01 7.98 3.84
N TYR A 5 -0.25 7.24 2.76
CA TYR A 5 -0.07 7.72 1.39
C TYR A 5 -0.87 8.99 1.07
N ARG A 6 -1.94 9.26 1.83
CA ARG A 6 -2.71 10.51 1.68
C ARG A 6 -1.86 11.76 1.93
N LEU A 7 -0.81 11.68 2.77
CA LEU A 7 0.11 12.80 2.97
C LEU A 7 0.97 13.10 1.73
N LEU A 8 1.07 12.17 0.77
CA LEU A 8 1.76 12.44 -0.49
C LEU A 8 1.05 13.52 -1.31
N TYR A 9 -0.28 13.64 -1.17
CA TYR A 9 -1.07 14.68 -1.83
C TYR A 9 -0.78 16.08 -1.28
N ASP A 10 -0.29 16.18 -0.04
CA ASP A 10 -0.03 17.44 0.66
C ASP A 10 1.43 17.92 0.48
N LEU A 11 2.26 17.16 -0.27
CA LEU A 11 3.65 17.52 -0.48
C LEU A 11 3.79 18.72 -1.43
N PRO A 12 4.64 19.72 -1.10
CA PRO A 12 4.93 20.84 -1.99
C PRO A 12 5.39 20.40 -3.38
N GLN A 13 4.85 21.00 -4.44
CA GLN A 13 5.14 20.62 -5.83
C GLN A 13 6.46 21.19 -6.37
N ASP A 14 7.13 22.07 -5.61
CA ASP A 14 8.38 22.74 -5.99
C ASP A 14 9.64 21.90 -5.71
N ARG A 15 9.47 20.64 -5.29
CA ARG A 15 10.56 19.73 -4.91
C ARG A 15 10.42 18.39 -5.61
N ASN A 16 11.56 17.76 -5.84
CA ASN A 16 11.63 16.39 -6.33
C ASN A 16 11.67 15.41 -5.14
N TYR A 17 10.80 14.40 -5.17
CA TYR A 17 10.69 13.37 -4.16
C TYR A 17 11.12 12.02 -4.70
N ARG A 18 11.81 11.24 -3.87
CA ARG A 18 12.02 9.81 -4.10
C ARG A 18 11.10 9.04 -3.16
N VAL A 19 10.25 8.19 -3.70
CA VAL A 19 9.26 7.42 -2.94
C VAL A 19 9.54 5.93 -3.12
N LEU A 20 9.74 5.23 -2.02
CA LEU A 20 9.74 3.77 -1.99
C LEU A 20 8.32 3.29 -1.71
N PHE A 21 7.64 2.77 -2.73
CA PHE A 21 6.28 2.26 -2.62
C PHE A 21 6.32 0.73 -2.46
N MET A 22 6.26 0.27 -1.21
CA MET A 22 6.26 -1.16 -0.89
C MET A 22 4.84 -1.73 -0.91
N ARG A 23 4.62 -2.78 -1.70
CA ARG A 23 3.38 -3.54 -1.74
C ARG A 23 3.58 -4.85 -1.02
N ARG A 24 2.61 -5.27 -0.21
CA ARG A 24 2.57 -6.59 0.40
C ARG A 24 1.33 -7.29 -0.11
N LYS A 25 1.34 -8.62 -0.18
CA LYS A 25 0.13 -9.40 -0.55
C LYS A 25 -1.09 -8.89 0.23
N LEU A 26 -2.12 -8.53 -0.51
CA LEU A 26 -3.35 -7.96 0.06
C LEU A 26 -3.99 -8.92 1.06
N ASP A 27 -3.93 -10.22 0.80
CA ASP A 27 -4.44 -11.27 1.69
C ASP A 27 -3.78 -11.24 3.07
N GLU A 28 -2.46 -11.00 3.13
CA GLU A 28 -1.74 -10.88 4.40
C GLU A 28 -2.14 -9.60 5.15
N VAL A 29 -2.40 -8.52 4.41
CA VAL A 29 -2.88 -7.25 4.97
C VAL A 29 -4.27 -7.43 5.55
N LEU A 30 -5.18 -8.11 4.85
CA LEU A 30 -6.55 -8.39 5.29
C LEU A 30 -6.58 -9.32 6.50
N ALA A 31 -5.81 -10.42 6.47
CA ALA A 31 -5.69 -11.33 7.61
C ALA A 31 -5.16 -10.61 8.86
N SER A 32 -4.16 -9.74 8.71
CA SER A 32 -3.69 -8.90 9.81
C SER A 32 -4.75 -7.90 10.29
N GLN A 33 -5.58 -7.36 9.38
CA GLN A 33 -6.62 -6.40 9.73
C GLN A 33 -7.76 -7.07 10.50
N LYS A 34 -8.19 -8.26 10.07
CA LYS A 34 -9.18 -9.10 10.76
C LYS A 34 -8.77 -9.38 12.21
N ILE A 35 -7.55 -9.86 12.43
CA ILE A 35 -7.02 -10.13 13.79
C ILE A 35 -7.02 -8.85 14.65
N MET A 36 -6.69 -7.70 14.08
CA MET A 36 -6.71 -6.43 14.80
C MET A 36 -8.14 -6.01 15.19
N LEU A 37 -9.12 -6.19 14.31
CA LEU A 37 -10.52 -5.86 14.57
C LEU A 37 -11.12 -6.79 15.61
N GLU A 38 -10.83 -8.10 15.52
CA GLU A 38 -11.24 -9.10 16.52
C GLU A 38 -10.70 -8.74 17.91
N ARG A 39 -9.42 -8.34 18.03
CA ARG A 39 -8.83 -7.87 19.29
C ARG A 39 -9.50 -6.61 19.86
N LYS A 40 -10.17 -5.82 19.02
CA LYS A 40 -10.94 -4.64 19.42
C LYS A 40 -12.41 -4.96 19.70
N GLY A 41 -12.81 -6.23 19.67
CA GLY A 41 -14.19 -6.66 19.83
C GLY A 41 -15.09 -6.32 18.63
N VAL A 42 -14.49 -6.01 17.47
CA VAL A 42 -15.21 -5.73 16.24
C VAL A 42 -15.24 -7.00 15.41
N ALA A 43 -16.38 -7.69 15.40
CA ALA A 43 -16.63 -8.77 14.46
C ALA A 43 -16.82 -8.18 13.07
N THR A 44 -16.14 -8.74 12.07
CA THR A 44 -16.35 -8.41 10.65
C THR A 44 -16.82 -9.65 9.91
N SER A 45 -17.82 -9.50 9.06
CA SER A 45 -18.30 -10.58 8.19
C SER A 45 -17.32 -10.83 7.03
N GLU A 46 -17.46 -11.96 6.36
CA GLU A 46 -16.66 -12.26 5.16
C GLU A 46 -16.96 -11.26 4.03
N GLU A 47 -18.23 -10.87 3.83
CA GLU A 47 -18.63 -9.83 2.87
C GLU A 47 -17.98 -8.47 3.15
N GLU A 48 -17.87 -8.07 4.42
CA GLU A 48 -17.20 -6.83 4.80
C GLU A 48 -15.70 -6.90 4.51
N GLN A 49 -15.06 -8.06 4.79
CA GLN A 49 -13.65 -8.27 4.48
C GLN A 49 -13.37 -8.19 2.98
N GLU A 50 -14.22 -8.81 2.16
CA GLU A 50 -14.10 -8.70 0.70
C GLU A 50 -14.33 -7.28 0.20
N GLN A 51 -15.29 -6.55 0.79
CA GLN A 51 -15.54 -5.16 0.41
C GLN A 51 -14.34 -4.27 0.75
N ILE A 52 -13.73 -4.47 1.92
CA ILE A 52 -12.50 -3.78 2.32
C ILE A 52 -11.36 -4.12 1.34
N ALA A 53 -11.22 -5.39 0.95
CA ALA A 53 -10.23 -5.81 -0.04
C ALA A 53 -10.40 -5.06 -1.37
N ARG A 54 -11.62 -5.04 -1.92
CA ARG A 54 -11.93 -4.36 -3.17
C ARG A 54 -11.64 -2.86 -3.10
N LEU A 55 -12.04 -2.20 -2.01
CA LEU A 55 -11.81 -0.76 -1.82
C LEU A 55 -10.31 -0.44 -1.70
N LEU A 56 -9.55 -1.25 -0.97
CA LEU A 56 -8.10 -1.08 -0.85
C LEU A 56 -7.40 -1.25 -2.20
N THR A 57 -7.78 -2.25 -3.01
CA THR A 57 -7.24 -2.44 -4.36
C THR A 57 -7.47 -1.20 -5.22
N LEU A 58 -8.69 -0.69 -5.24
CA LEU A 58 -9.04 0.51 -6.01
C LEU A 58 -8.29 1.76 -5.51
N GLU A 59 -8.11 1.93 -4.19
CA GLU A 59 -7.33 3.04 -3.66
C GLU A 59 -5.84 2.93 -4.05
N ILE A 60 -5.27 1.73 -4.04
CA ILE A 60 -3.87 1.48 -4.45
C ILE A 60 -3.69 1.81 -5.94
N GLU A 61 -4.59 1.36 -6.81
CA GLU A 61 -4.54 1.68 -8.24
C GLU A 61 -4.61 3.19 -8.50
N LYS A 62 -5.48 3.89 -7.78
CA LYS A 62 -5.62 5.35 -7.88
C LYS A 62 -4.34 6.08 -7.48
N ILE A 63 -3.70 5.73 -6.36
CA ILE A 63 -2.48 6.42 -5.93
C ILE A 63 -1.30 6.12 -6.88
N ILE A 64 -1.18 4.89 -7.37
CA ILE A 64 -0.14 4.52 -8.35
C ILE A 64 -0.32 5.35 -9.63
N SER A 65 -1.55 5.45 -10.13
CA SER A 65 -1.87 6.23 -11.33
C SER A 65 -1.60 7.72 -11.12
N TRP A 66 -1.95 8.25 -9.94
CA TRP A 66 -1.67 9.63 -9.59
C TRP A 66 -0.16 9.92 -9.49
N LEU A 67 0.61 9.04 -8.82
CA LEU A 67 2.07 9.15 -8.69
C LEU A 67 2.76 9.12 -10.05
N ALA A 68 2.33 8.23 -10.96
CA ALA A 68 2.88 8.13 -12.31
C ALA A 68 2.64 9.40 -13.15
N ALA A 69 1.61 10.18 -12.82
CA ALA A 69 1.32 11.44 -13.49
C ALA A 69 2.10 12.64 -12.91
N GLN A 70 2.81 12.48 -11.78
CA GLN A 70 3.55 13.57 -11.17
C GLN A 70 4.99 13.62 -11.70
N PRO A 71 5.42 14.73 -12.34
CA PRO A 71 6.76 14.84 -12.89
C PRO A 71 7.87 14.98 -11.83
N ASN A 72 7.50 15.35 -10.61
CA ASN A 72 8.41 15.58 -9.50
C ASN A 72 8.55 14.38 -8.55
N PHE A 73 7.98 13.23 -8.90
CA PHE A 73 8.12 11.99 -8.13
C PHE A 73 8.90 10.94 -8.91
N ASP A 74 9.94 10.41 -8.27
CA ASP A 74 10.66 9.22 -8.70
C ASP A 74 10.28 8.08 -7.75
N VAL A 75 9.58 7.07 -8.27
CA VAL A 75 8.93 6.05 -7.45
C VAL A 75 9.51 4.68 -7.74
N LEU A 76 10.09 4.06 -6.72
CA LEU A 76 10.51 2.66 -6.75
C LEU A 76 9.40 1.79 -6.17
N TYR A 77 8.83 0.92 -6.99
CA TYR A 77 7.85 -0.07 -6.55
C TYR A 77 8.55 -1.36 -6.12
N VAL A 78 8.28 -1.81 -4.90
CA VAL A 78 8.84 -3.05 -4.36
C VAL A 78 7.73 -3.96 -3.91
N ASP A 79 7.72 -5.20 -4.37
CA ASP A 79 6.91 -6.25 -3.75
C ASP A 79 7.66 -6.79 -2.54
N TYR A 80 7.07 -6.65 -1.37
CA TYR A 80 7.63 -7.10 -0.09
C TYR A 80 7.82 -8.61 -0.07
N ASN A 81 6.91 -9.38 -0.68
CA ASN A 81 7.02 -10.82 -0.73
C ASN A 81 8.19 -11.24 -1.63
N GLU A 82 8.37 -10.58 -2.78
CA GLU A 82 9.54 -10.82 -3.64
C GLU A 82 10.86 -10.40 -2.96
N LEU A 83 10.85 -9.28 -2.22
CA LEU A 83 12.00 -8.82 -1.44
C LEU A 83 12.38 -9.82 -0.34
N MET A 84 11.40 -10.43 0.33
CA MET A 84 11.64 -11.44 1.37
C MET A 84 12.14 -12.76 0.78
N ASP A 85 11.67 -13.15 -0.40
CA ASP A 85 12.10 -14.39 -1.07
C ASP A 85 13.43 -14.24 -1.81
N SER A 86 13.82 -13.04 -2.23
CA SER A 86 15.06 -12.78 -2.99
C SER A 86 15.55 -11.33 -2.84
N PRO A 87 16.15 -10.97 -1.69
CA PRO A 87 16.57 -9.59 -1.41
C PRO A 87 17.64 -9.06 -2.38
N GLU A 88 18.45 -9.94 -2.96
CA GLU A 88 19.57 -9.59 -3.84
C GLU A 88 19.15 -9.07 -5.22
N ARG A 89 17.93 -9.40 -5.67
CA ARG A 89 17.41 -9.01 -6.99
C ARG A 89 17.00 -7.54 -7.10
N LEU A 90 16.82 -6.85 -5.98
CA LEU A 90 16.37 -5.45 -5.92
C LEU A 90 17.50 -4.43 -5.76
N LEU A 91 18.75 -4.89 -5.62
CA LEU A 91 19.94 -4.06 -5.39
C LEU A 91 20.92 -4.05 -6.57
N GLY A 92 20.52 -4.61 -7.72
CA GLY A 92 21.33 -4.71 -8.94
C GLY A 92 21.14 -3.53 -9.88
#